data_AF-A0A960PI03-F1
#
_entry.id   AF-A0A960PI03-F1
#
_cell.length_a   1.000
_cell.length_b   1.000
_cell.length_c   1.000
_cell.angle_alpha   90.00
_cell.angle_beta   90.00
_cell.angle_gamma   90.00
#
_symmetry.space_group_name_H-M   'P 1'
#
loop_
_entity.id
_entity.type
_entity.pdbx_description
1 polymer ?
#
loop_
_entity_poly.entity_id
_entity_poly.type
_entity_poly.pdbx_seq_one_letter_code
_entity_poly.pdbx_strand_id
1 'polypeptide(L)'
;ADFPNPPVYVRGHGESTETPMVSQMADFTTSRAFSVAGADAFASAGITHADVDHLMVYDAFAHLPLYGLEDLGFCAPGDATGFVWDGNTAPGGSLPMNTNGGGLSYMHSGMYGMYALQESVRQMRGTAPAQVPGAEVSVCLGVGGMFAAAGCVVFSNSRAA
;
A
#
# COMPACT_ATOMS: atom_id res chain seq x y z
N ALA A 1 7.85 20.13 21.61
CA ALA A 1 8.09 19.12 20.56
C ALA A 1 8.93 19.76 19.47
N ASP A 2 9.85 19.01 18.84
CA ASP A 2 10.82 19.55 17.86
C ASP A 2 10.17 20.08 16.57
N PHE A 3 8.92 19.71 16.28
CA PHE A 3 8.13 20.12 15.11
C PHE A 3 6.64 20.26 15.46
N PRO A 4 5.83 20.99 14.63
CA PRO A 4 4.43 21.30 14.95
C PRO A 4 3.47 20.10 14.86
N ASN A 5 3.87 19.00 14.22
CA ASN A 5 3.07 17.80 14.06
C ASN A 5 3.78 16.59 14.67
N PRO A 6 3.04 15.58 15.17
CA PRO A 6 3.63 14.30 15.55
C PRO A 6 4.46 13.70 14.41
N PRO A 7 5.63 13.12 14.71
CA PRO A 7 6.44 12.43 13.72
C PRO A 7 5.72 11.16 13.23
N VAL A 8 6.02 10.76 12.00
CA VAL A 8 5.67 9.46 11.44
C VAL A 8 6.98 8.76 11.11
N TYR A 9 7.10 7.50 11.49
CA TYR A 9 8.32 6.73 11.35
C TYR A 9 8.22 5.78 10.17
N VAL A 10 9.26 5.69 9.36
CA VAL A 10 9.43 4.58 8.41
C VAL A 10 9.95 3.39 9.20
N ARG A 11 9.16 2.31 9.23
CA ARG A 11 9.47 1.07 9.98
C ARG A 11 10.20 0.06 9.12
N GLY A 12 9.87 0.00 7.84
CA GLY A 12 10.46 -0.91 6.87
C GLY A 12 10.21 -0.44 5.45
N HIS A 13 10.97 -0.99 4.53
CA HIS A 13 10.87 -0.72 3.10
C HIS A 13 11.35 -1.91 2.28
N GLY A 14 10.90 -1.98 1.04
CA GLY A 14 11.35 -2.95 0.07
C GLY A 14 11.18 -2.40 -1.33
N GLU A 15 12.04 -2.81 -2.24
CA GLU A 15 12.07 -2.33 -3.62
C GLU A 15 12.35 -3.49 -4.56
N SER A 16 11.71 -3.50 -5.72
CA SER A 16 11.93 -4.53 -6.72
C SER A 16 11.57 -4.05 -8.12
N THR A 17 12.17 -4.70 -9.10
CA THR A 17 11.92 -4.46 -10.52
C THR A 17 11.80 -5.76 -11.30
N GLU A 18 11.09 -5.69 -12.42
CA GLU A 18 10.86 -6.73 -13.40
C GLU A 18 10.89 -6.15 -14.82
N THR A 19 10.66 -7.00 -15.83
CA THR A 19 10.64 -6.60 -17.24
C THR A 19 9.67 -5.45 -17.49
N PRO A 20 10.08 -4.39 -18.21
CA PRO A 20 9.21 -3.27 -18.53
C PRO A 20 8.19 -3.58 -19.64
N MET A 21 8.28 -4.75 -20.28
CA MET A 21 7.38 -5.17 -21.36
C MET A 21 6.37 -6.17 -20.83
N VAL A 22 5.08 -5.78 -20.81
CA VAL A 22 3.98 -6.63 -20.34
C VAL A 22 3.99 -8.01 -21.01
N SER A 23 4.23 -8.09 -22.32
CA SER A 23 4.27 -9.37 -23.06
C SER A 23 5.40 -10.32 -22.66
N GLN A 24 6.33 -9.87 -21.82
CA GLN A 24 7.46 -10.64 -21.32
C GLN A 24 7.38 -10.94 -19.82
N MET A 25 6.29 -10.56 -19.15
CA MET A 25 6.09 -10.96 -17.75
C MET A 25 6.05 -12.49 -17.66
N ALA A 26 6.57 -13.01 -16.54
CA ALA A 26 6.53 -14.44 -16.28
C ALA A 26 5.10 -14.96 -16.10
N ASP A 27 4.23 -14.13 -15.51
CA ASP A 27 2.83 -14.43 -15.25
C ASP A 27 1.99 -13.13 -15.35
N PHE A 28 0.76 -13.21 -15.87
CA PHE A 28 -0.18 -12.09 -15.98
C PHE A 28 -1.23 -12.07 -14.86
N THR A 29 -1.04 -12.86 -13.80
CA THR A 29 -1.91 -12.83 -12.61
C THR A 29 -1.19 -12.39 -11.34
N THR A 30 0.11 -12.07 -11.42
CA THR A 30 0.94 -11.63 -10.28
C THR A 30 2.06 -10.71 -10.75
N SER A 31 2.59 -9.90 -9.84
CA SER A 31 3.79 -9.10 -10.04
C SER A 31 4.92 -9.54 -9.10
N ARG A 32 6.05 -9.98 -9.67
CA ARG A 32 7.26 -10.27 -8.88
C ARG A 32 7.81 -8.99 -8.24
N ALA A 33 7.61 -7.85 -8.88
CA ALA A 33 8.00 -6.57 -8.30
C ALA A 33 7.22 -6.32 -6.99
N PHE A 34 5.92 -6.61 -6.96
CA PHE A 34 5.07 -6.30 -5.81
C PHE A 34 5.34 -7.27 -4.66
N SER A 35 5.40 -8.58 -4.97
CA SER A 35 5.63 -9.62 -3.97
C SER A 35 7.00 -9.52 -3.29
N VAL A 36 8.06 -9.24 -4.05
CA VAL A 36 9.40 -9.04 -3.46
C VAL A 36 9.47 -7.76 -2.63
N ALA A 37 9.01 -6.63 -3.18
CA ALA A 37 9.03 -5.36 -2.46
C ALA A 37 8.17 -5.41 -1.18
N GLY A 38 7.01 -6.07 -1.25
CA GLY A 38 6.13 -6.32 -0.11
C GLY A 38 6.81 -7.17 0.96
N ALA A 39 7.29 -8.36 0.59
CA ALA A 39 7.96 -9.26 1.53
C ALA A 39 9.13 -8.59 2.26
N ASP A 40 9.98 -7.86 1.53
CA ASP A 40 11.12 -7.13 2.10
C ASP A 40 10.68 -6.00 3.04
N ALA A 41 9.61 -5.27 2.71
CA ALA A 41 9.08 -4.20 3.56
C ALA A 41 8.50 -4.74 4.88
N PHE A 42 7.76 -5.84 4.84
CA PHE A 42 7.22 -6.50 6.03
C PHE A 42 8.34 -7.08 6.90
N ALA A 43 9.30 -7.78 6.28
CA ALA A 43 10.43 -8.36 6.97
C ALA A 43 11.32 -7.30 7.64
N SER A 44 11.64 -6.21 6.94
CA SER A 44 12.44 -5.12 7.50
C SER A 44 11.71 -4.33 8.59
N ALA A 45 10.38 -4.24 8.52
CA ALA A 45 9.57 -3.63 9.57
C ALA A 45 9.35 -4.54 10.80
N GLY A 46 9.55 -5.85 10.64
CA GLY A 46 9.30 -6.85 11.68
C GLY A 46 7.82 -6.99 12.02
N ILE A 47 6.93 -6.87 11.03
CA ILE A 47 5.47 -6.94 11.20
C ILE A 47 4.85 -8.05 10.34
N THR A 48 3.59 -8.36 10.63
CA THR A 48 2.72 -9.25 9.88
C THR A 48 1.54 -8.50 9.28
N HIS A 49 0.77 -9.14 8.40
CA HIS A 49 -0.45 -8.55 7.82
C HIS A 49 -1.50 -8.19 8.86
N ALA A 50 -1.54 -8.91 9.99
CA ALA A 50 -2.48 -8.63 11.08
C ALA A 50 -2.17 -7.32 11.83
N ASP A 51 -0.97 -6.79 11.67
CA ASP A 51 -0.56 -5.52 12.30
C ASP A 51 -0.91 -4.30 11.45
N VAL A 52 -1.45 -4.48 10.23
CA VAL A 52 -1.69 -3.38 9.28
C VAL A 52 -3.12 -2.86 9.39
N ASP A 53 -3.25 -1.56 9.72
CA ASP A 53 -4.56 -0.91 9.87
C ASP A 53 -5.04 -0.21 8.59
N HIS A 54 -4.11 0.12 7.70
CA HIS A 54 -4.38 0.95 6.52
C HIS A 54 -3.44 0.60 5.37
N LEU A 55 -3.98 0.57 4.15
CA LEU A 55 -3.24 0.22 2.94
C LEU A 55 -3.40 1.30 1.85
N MET A 56 -2.29 1.71 1.26
CA MET A 56 -2.29 2.47 0.01
C MET A 56 -1.66 1.62 -1.09
N VAL A 57 -2.36 1.44 -2.20
CA VAL A 57 -1.85 0.80 -3.41
C VAL A 57 -1.94 1.78 -4.55
N TYR A 58 -0.82 1.99 -5.25
CA TYR A 58 -0.81 2.78 -6.48
C TYR A 58 -1.66 2.08 -7.54
N ASP A 59 -2.79 2.68 -7.86
CA ASP A 59 -3.85 2.19 -8.73
C ASP A 59 -3.97 3.01 -10.01
N ALA A 60 -2.97 2.89 -10.90
CA ALA A 60 -3.04 3.41 -12.27
C ALA A 60 -4.22 2.81 -13.06
N PHE A 61 -4.60 1.59 -12.72
CA PHE A 61 -5.64 0.80 -13.36
C PHE A 61 -6.38 -0.02 -12.31
N ALA A 62 -7.66 -0.32 -12.56
CA ALA A 62 -8.55 -0.97 -11.61
C ALA A 62 -8.12 -2.37 -11.11
N HIS A 63 -7.24 -3.06 -11.84
CA HIS A 63 -6.74 -4.37 -11.44
C HIS A 63 -5.54 -4.30 -10.48
N LEU A 64 -4.81 -3.19 -10.41
CA LEU A 64 -3.62 -3.08 -9.57
C LEU A 64 -3.90 -3.20 -8.06
N PRO A 65 -5.02 -2.69 -7.52
CA PRO A 65 -5.41 -2.99 -6.14
C PRO A 65 -5.55 -4.48 -5.85
N LEU A 66 -6.03 -5.28 -6.80
CA LEU A 66 -6.18 -6.73 -6.64
C LEU A 66 -4.81 -7.40 -6.57
N TYR A 67 -3.90 -7.04 -7.48
CA TYR A 67 -2.50 -7.46 -7.42
C TYR A 67 -1.87 -7.06 -6.10
N GLY A 68 -2.08 -5.82 -5.64
CA GLY A 68 -1.58 -5.36 -4.36
C GLY A 68 -2.04 -6.26 -3.21
N LEU A 69 -3.33 -6.54 -3.11
CA LEU A 69 -3.86 -7.40 -2.05
C LEU A 69 -3.26 -8.81 -2.07
N GLU A 70 -3.14 -9.43 -3.25
CA GLU A 70 -2.64 -10.79 -3.39
C GLU A 70 -1.10 -10.86 -3.26
N ASP A 71 -0.37 -10.02 -3.98
CA ASP A 71 1.09 -10.05 -4.03
C ASP A 71 1.72 -9.54 -2.74
N LEU A 72 1.10 -8.58 -2.03
CA LEU A 72 1.56 -8.24 -0.68
C LEU A 72 1.22 -9.34 0.33
N GLY A 73 0.28 -10.25 0.03
CA GLY A 73 -0.08 -11.39 0.88
C GLY A 73 -1.27 -11.16 1.83
N PHE A 74 -2.09 -10.12 1.62
CA PHE A 74 -3.34 -9.91 2.37
C PHE A 74 -4.46 -10.86 1.93
N CYS A 75 -4.41 -11.31 0.68
CA CYS A 75 -5.32 -12.30 0.11
C CYS A 75 -4.52 -13.44 -0.51
N ALA A 76 -5.10 -14.64 -0.54
CA ALA A 76 -4.55 -15.70 -1.37
C ALA A 76 -4.80 -15.38 -2.86
N PRO A 77 -4.01 -15.96 -3.79
CA PRO A 77 -4.21 -15.74 -5.21
C PRO A 77 -5.64 -16.07 -5.65
N GLY A 78 -6.31 -15.11 -6.31
CA GLY A 78 -7.70 -15.20 -6.76
C GLY A 78 -8.76 -14.71 -5.76
N ASP A 79 -8.43 -14.50 -4.49
CA ASP A 79 -9.40 -14.16 -3.45
C ASP A 79 -9.63 -12.65 -3.28
N ALA A 80 -8.76 -11.79 -3.84
CA ALA A 80 -8.85 -10.35 -3.60
C ALA A 80 -10.15 -9.73 -4.13
N THR A 81 -10.72 -10.28 -5.21
CA THR A 81 -12.00 -9.80 -5.72
C THR A 81 -13.13 -9.98 -4.71
N GLY A 82 -13.24 -11.17 -4.10
CA GLY A 82 -14.20 -11.45 -3.03
C GLY A 82 -13.96 -10.56 -1.82
N PHE A 83 -12.70 -10.43 -1.40
CA PHE A 83 -12.30 -9.56 -0.29
C PHE A 83 -12.77 -8.10 -0.48
N VAL A 84 -12.61 -7.55 -1.68
CA VAL A 84 -13.09 -6.20 -2.03
C VAL A 84 -14.62 -6.15 -2.06
N TRP A 85 -15.29 -7.15 -2.67
CA TRP A 85 -16.76 -7.21 -2.75
C TRP A 85 -17.44 -7.30 -1.38
N ASP A 86 -16.82 -7.97 -0.43
CA ASP A 86 -17.29 -8.08 0.95
C ASP A 86 -17.11 -6.76 1.75
N GLY A 87 -16.53 -5.72 1.13
CA GLY A 87 -16.39 -4.39 1.70
C GLY A 87 -15.18 -4.23 2.64
N ASN A 88 -14.28 -5.22 2.70
CA ASN A 88 -13.13 -5.17 3.59
C ASN A 88 -12.21 -3.98 3.33
N THR A 89 -12.16 -3.50 2.08
CA THR A 89 -11.32 -2.36 1.67
C THR A 89 -12.01 -1.00 1.74
N ALA A 90 -13.30 -0.95 2.07
CA ALA A 90 -14.07 0.29 2.16
C ALA A 90 -13.78 1.06 3.45
N PRO A 91 -14.21 2.34 3.57
CA PRO A 91 -14.21 3.03 4.86
C PRO A 91 -14.99 2.23 5.92
N GLY A 92 -14.33 1.90 7.03
CA GLY A 92 -14.89 1.05 8.09
C GLY A 92 -14.79 -0.46 7.85
N GLY A 93 -14.22 -0.89 6.72
CA GLY A 93 -13.84 -2.29 6.48
C GLY A 93 -12.64 -2.72 7.32
N SER A 94 -12.27 -4.01 7.24
CA SER A 94 -11.18 -4.57 8.04
C SER A 94 -9.78 -4.12 7.60
N LEU A 95 -9.63 -3.68 6.35
CA LEU A 95 -8.37 -3.14 5.81
C LEU A 95 -8.69 -1.97 4.86
N PRO A 96 -9.09 -0.79 5.39
CA PRO A 96 -9.41 0.36 4.56
C PRO A 96 -8.26 0.70 3.62
N MET A 97 -8.57 0.77 2.33
CA MET A 97 -7.57 0.93 1.28
C MET A 97 -7.82 2.19 0.45
N ASN A 98 -6.76 2.89 0.05
CA ASN A 98 -6.82 4.06 -0.82
C ASN A 98 -7.78 5.13 -0.29
N THR A 99 -7.70 5.49 1.00
CA THR A 99 -8.67 6.36 1.69
C THR A 99 -8.79 7.77 1.13
N ASN A 100 -7.79 8.25 0.38
CA ASN A 100 -7.88 9.52 -0.35
C ASN A 100 -8.67 9.42 -1.67
N GLY A 101 -9.09 8.22 -2.09
CA GLY A 101 -9.78 7.93 -3.34
C GLY A 101 -8.92 7.22 -4.40
N GLY A 102 -7.63 6.98 -4.15
CA GLY A 102 -6.76 6.32 -5.12
C GLY A 102 -6.38 7.23 -6.30
N GLY A 103 -5.43 6.78 -7.11
CA GLY A 103 -5.15 7.31 -8.44
C GLY A 103 -6.37 7.25 -9.37
N LEU A 104 -7.31 6.33 -9.11
CA LEU A 104 -8.54 6.20 -9.88
C LEU A 104 -9.54 7.35 -9.68
N SER A 105 -9.65 7.91 -8.46
CA SER A 105 -10.65 8.97 -8.16
C SER A 105 -10.06 10.30 -7.73
N TYR A 106 -8.92 10.29 -7.03
CA TYR A 106 -8.30 11.51 -6.52
C TYR A 106 -7.51 12.23 -7.63
N MET A 107 -6.48 11.57 -8.16
CA MET A 107 -5.51 12.17 -9.07
C MET A 107 -4.47 11.15 -9.55
N HIS A 108 -4.13 11.17 -10.84
CA HIS A 108 -3.02 10.38 -11.38
C HIS A 108 -1.99 11.25 -12.12
N SER A 109 -1.05 11.85 -11.40
CA SER A 109 0.00 12.72 -11.98
C SER A 109 1.13 11.99 -12.72
N GLY A 110 1.11 10.65 -12.76
CA GLY A 110 2.31 9.86 -13.04
C GLY A 110 3.31 9.83 -11.87
N MET A 111 2.99 10.51 -10.77
CA MET A 111 3.73 10.49 -9.51
C MET A 111 2.78 10.19 -8.33
N TYR A 112 1.70 9.43 -8.56
CA TYR A 112 0.67 9.20 -7.51
C TYR A 112 1.24 8.57 -6.23
N GLY A 113 2.36 7.83 -6.32
CA GLY A 113 3.07 7.29 -5.17
C GLY A 113 3.38 8.35 -4.11
N MET A 114 3.69 9.60 -4.49
CA MET A 114 3.89 10.68 -3.52
C MET A 114 2.62 11.01 -2.72
N TYR A 115 1.45 10.93 -3.35
CA TYR A 115 0.16 11.16 -2.69
C TYR A 115 -0.28 9.97 -1.84
N ALA A 116 0.10 8.75 -2.24
CA ALA A 116 -0.08 7.55 -1.41
C ALA A 116 0.77 7.61 -0.12
N LEU A 117 2.03 8.03 -0.21
CA LEU A 117 2.88 8.29 0.96
C LEU A 117 2.28 9.41 1.82
N GLN A 118 1.82 10.51 1.20
CA GLN A 118 1.21 11.62 1.91
C GLN A 118 -0.05 11.20 2.68
N GLU A 119 -0.91 10.38 2.09
CA GLU A 119 -2.11 9.89 2.76
C GLU A 119 -1.76 8.94 3.91
N SER A 120 -0.80 8.04 3.71
CA SER A 120 -0.27 7.18 4.78
C SER A 120 0.22 8.01 5.97
N VAL A 121 0.98 9.08 5.71
CA VAL A 121 1.46 10.02 6.74
C VAL A 121 0.30 10.75 7.42
N ARG A 122 -0.74 11.15 6.68
CA ARG A 122 -1.93 11.80 7.26
C ARG A 122 -2.70 10.86 8.18
N GLN A 123 -2.86 9.59 7.78
CA GLN A 123 -3.52 8.57 8.58
C GLN A 123 -2.78 8.34 9.89
N MET A 124 -1.45 8.16 9.85
CA MET A 124 -0.63 7.98 11.04
C MET A 124 -0.63 9.21 11.96
N ARG A 125 -0.88 10.41 11.42
CA ARG A 125 -1.01 11.64 12.22
C ARG A 125 -2.40 11.89 12.79
N GLY A 126 -3.42 11.13 12.39
CA GLY A 126 -4.80 11.44 12.77
C GLY A 126 -5.37 12.68 12.06
N THR A 127 -4.91 12.98 10.84
CA THR A 127 -5.28 14.20 10.09
C THR A 127 -5.83 13.92 8.70
N ALA A 128 -6.11 12.65 8.37
CA ALA A 128 -6.66 12.28 7.08
C ALA A 128 -8.14 12.73 6.97
N PRO A 129 -8.60 13.20 5.80
CA PRO A 129 -10.01 13.55 5.60
C PRO A 129 -10.95 12.35 5.82
N ALA A 130 -10.52 11.16 5.41
CA ALA A 130 -11.19 9.88 5.64
C ALA A 130 -10.37 9.05 6.65
N GLN A 131 -10.29 9.53 7.88
CA GLN A 131 -9.46 8.93 8.93
C GLN A 131 -9.91 7.52 9.30
N VAL A 132 -8.96 6.58 9.30
CA VAL A 132 -9.13 5.24 9.90
C VAL A 132 -8.99 5.39 11.44
N PRO A 133 -10.03 5.05 12.23
CA PRO A 133 -9.97 5.19 13.67
C PRO A 133 -8.88 4.30 14.29
N GLY A 134 -7.99 4.90 15.09
CA GLY A 134 -6.98 4.15 15.83
C GLY A 134 -5.84 3.57 14.99
N ALA A 135 -5.68 3.97 13.73
CA ALA A 135 -4.61 3.44 12.89
C ALA A 135 -3.21 3.75 13.44
N GLU A 136 -2.40 2.71 13.61
CA GLU A 136 -1.02 2.77 14.09
C GLU A 136 0.00 2.37 13.03
N VAL A 137 -0.39 1.52 12.07
CA VAL A 137 0.47 1.05 10.98
C VAL A 137 -0.21 1.24 9.62
N SER A 138 0.51 1.88 8.70
CA SER A 138 0.08 2.03 7.30
C SER A 138 1.11 1.45 6.36
N VAL A 139 0.67 0.68 5.37
CA VAL A 139 1.52 0.15 4.29
C VAL A 139 1.20 0.90 3.00
N CYS A 140 2.24 1.26 2.24
CA CYS A 140 2.11 1.97 0.98
C CYS A 140 2.91 1.26 -0.12
N LEU A 141 2.23 0.74 -1.14
CA LEU A 141 2.82 0.20 -2.36
C LEU A 141 2.78 1.25 -3.48
N GLY A 142 3.96 1.76 -3.85
CA GLY A 142 4.18 2.54 -5.06
C GLY A 142 4.48 1.63 -6.26
N VAL A 143 3.97 2.02 -7.43
CA VAL A 143 4.11 1.27 -8.68
C VAL A 143 4.68 2.19 -9.77
N GLY A 144 5.64 1.69 -10.55
CA GLY A 144 6.33 2.42 -11.60
C GLY A 144 6.36 1.69 -12.94
N GLY A 145 6.42 2.46 -14.03
CA GLY A 145 6.41 1.93 -15.40
C GLY A 145 5.09 1.23 -15.74
N MET A 146 5.16 0.20 -16.59
CA MET A 146 4.03 -0.72 -16.82
C MET A 146 4.00 -1.77 -15.70
N PHE A 147 3.81 -1.31 -14.45
CA PHE A 147 3.81 -2.11 -13.21
C PHE A 147 5.04 -3.03 -13.02
N ALA A 148 6.14 -2.65 -13.65
CA ALA A 148 7.41 -3.36 -13.67
C ALA A 148 8.35 -2.94 -12.53
N ALA A 149 8.04 -1.86 -11.81
CA ALA A 149 8.81 -1.42 -10.66
C ALA A 149 7.87 -1.23 -9.46
N ALA A 150 8.36 -1.55 -8.27
CA ALA A 150 7.63 -1.36 -7.04
C ALA A 150 8.54 -0.88 -5.91
N GLY A 151 7.99 0.00 -5.09
CA GLY A 151 8.54 0.36 -3.79
C GLY A 151 7.44 0.23 -2.75
N CYS A 152 7.69 -0.50 -1.68
CA CYS A 152 6.76 -0.68 -0.57
C CYS A 152 7.36 -0.05 0.69
N VAL A 153 6.55 0.73 1.42
CA VAL A 153 6.99 1.42 2.64
C VAL A 153 5.98 1.19 3.76
N VAL A 154 6.48 0.85 4.94
CA VAL A 154 5.69 0.71 6.17
C VAL A 154 5.89 1.95 7.03
N PHE A 155 4.79 2.59 7.42
CA PHE A 155 4.75 3.75 8.32
C PHE A 155 4.13 3.40 9.66
N SER A 156 4.57 4.09 10.72
CA SER A 156 4.01 3.99 12.07
C SER A 156 3.92 5.34 12.76
N ASN A 157 2.90 5.52 13.60
CA ASN A 157 2.76 6.70 14.48
C ASN A 157 3.62 6.60 15.77
N SER A 158 4.19 5.43 16.04
CA SER A 158 5.06 5.14 17.18
C SER A 158 6.45 4.65 16.74
N ARG A 159 7.48 4.95 17.54
CA ARG A 159 8.81 4.34 17.37
C ARG A 159 8.69 2.86 17.72
N ALA A 160 9.32 2.00 16.93
CA ALA A 160 9.59 0.63 17.35
C ALA A 160 10.29 0.65 18.72
N ALA A 161 9.90 -0.24 19.63
CA ALA A 161 10.64 -0.46 20.87
C ALA A 161 12.01 -1.07 20.58
#